data_AF-D1ASS7-F1
#
_entry.id   AF-D1ASS7-F1
#
_cell.length_a   1.000
_cell.length_b   1.000
_cell.length_c   1.000
_cell.angle_alpha   90.00
_cell.angle_beta   90.00
_cell.angle_gamma   90.00
#
_symmetry.space_group_name_H-M   'P 1'
#
loop_
_entity.id
_entity.type
_entity.pdbx_description
1 polymer ?
#
loop_
_entity_poly.entity_id
_entity_poly.type
_entity_poly.pdbx_seq_one_letter_code
_entity_poly.pdbx_strand_id
1 'polypeptide(L)'
;MNVFRAHPWYNATVANLALVMEHTTGASRSLEGCEVRRISDEAISLMPHMGVSDATLREACKRLGLENSFCKFHKGIHNVLEYFHEELIDHITRSFQSRSPTELPRVRDKVGHLLELCILYNASFPNSRQLVKSILRFSLLPHNTCVFASLVFKVMDAVWRLAGDSSTNFSYYTKRWTAGSVYISSLIHLAQDTSEDASETLSFMHRRIESVIALQKLKNSAKNMLPKVFRVFDVRLD
;
A
#
# COMPACT_ATOMS: atom_id res chain seq x y z
N MET A 1 62.43 -4.61 -14.65
CA MET A 1 60.98 -4.40 -14.88
C MET A 1 60.23 -5.55 -14.22
N ASN A 2 59.48 -5.25 -13.16
CA ASN A 2 58.86 -6.23 -12.27
C ASN A 2 57.73 -7.00 -12.97
N VAL A 3 57.84 -8.33 -12.99
CA VAL A 3 56.78 -9.26 -13.39
C VAL A 3 56.32 -9.98 -12.13
N PHE A 4 55.34 -9.42 -11.42
CA PHE A 4 54.63 -10.16 -10.37
C PHE A 4 53.70 -11.18 -11.04
N ARG A 5 54.17 -12.43 -11.16
CA ARG A 5 53.32 -13.58 -11.49
C ARG A 5 52.43 -13.87 -10.28
N ALA A 6 51.11 -13.69 -10.42
CA ALA A 6 50.14 -14.12 -9.41
C ALA A 6 50.21 -15.64 -9.25
N HIS A 7 50.51 -16.11 -8.02
CA HIS A 7 50.57 -17.53 -7.68
C HIS A 7 49.15 -18.14 -7.61
N PRO A 8 48.90 -19.37 -8.14
CA PRO A 8 47.56 -19.98 -8.25
C PRO A 8 46.79 -20.13 -6.92
N TRP A 9 47.50 -20.31 -5.82
CA TRP A 9 46.96 -20.48 -4.47
C TRP A 9 46.37 -19.19 -3.87
N TYR A 10 46.74 -18.01 -4.42
CA TYR A 10 46.22 -16.73 -3.97
C TYR A 10 44.76 -16.53 -4.43
N ASN A 11 44.41 -16.99 -5.63
CA ASN A 11 43.07 -16.82 -6.19
C ASN A 11 42.02 -17.72 -5.51
N ALA A 12 42.40 -18.92 -5.05
CA ALA A 12 41.48 -19.82 -4.36
C ALA A 12 41.08 -19.31 -2.96
N THR A 13 42.02 -18.71 -2.23
CA THR A 13 41.78 -18.15 -0.89
C THR A 13 40.94 -16.88 -0.96
N VAL A 14 41.19 -16.02 -1.95
CA VAL A 14 40.42 -14.78 -2.18
C VAL A 14 39.02 -15.10 -2.70
N ALA A 15 38.86 -16.13 -3.55
CA ALA A 15 37.56 -16.60 -4.00
C ALA A 15 36.73 -17.23 -2.86
N ASN A 16 37.35 -18.02 -1.98
CA ASN A 16 36.68 -18.55 -0.78
C ASN A 16 36.32 -17.43 0.22
N LEU A 17 37.17 -16.42 0.39
CA LEU A 17 36.86 -15.24 1.21
C LEU A 17 35.70 -14.45 0.61
N ALA A 18 35.67 -14.23 -0.71
CA ALA A 18 34.56 -13.56 -1.39
C ALA A 18 33.24 -14.34 -1.25
N LEU A 19 33.25 -15.67 -1.42
CA LEU A 19 32.10 -16.54 -1.21
C LEU A 19 31.60 -16.51 0.24
N VAL A 20 32.50 -16.59 1.22
CA VAL A 20 32.15 -16.48 2.65
C VAL A 20 31.62 -15.09 2.99
N MET A 21 32.14 -14.03 2.39
CA MET A 21 31.65 -12.66 2.57
C MET A 21 30.27 -12.44 1.90
N GLU A 22 30.00 -13.04 0.74
CA GLU A 22 28.67 -13.01 0.11
C GLU A 22 27.63 -13.78 0.92
N HIS A 23 27.99 -14.97 1.44
CA HIS A 23 27.11 -15.77 2.29
C HIS A 23 26.81 -15.09 3.64
N THR A 24 27.80 -14.44 4.27
CA THR A 24 27.60 -13.69 5.52
C THR A 24 26.81 -12.40 5.30
N THR A 25 26.99 -11.72 4.17
CA THR A 25 26.21 -10.54 3.80
C THR A 25 24.75 -10.89 3.51
N GLY A 26 24.49 -12.01 2.82
CA GLY A 26 23.14 -12.51 2.56
C GLY A 26 22.41 -12.93 3.83
N ALA A 27 23.09 -13.67 4.72
CA ALA A 27 22.55 -14.05 6.02
C ALA A 27 22.27 -12.82 6.90
N SER A 28 23.18 -11.85 6.96
CA SER A 28 23.00 -10.60 7.70
C SER A 28 21.81 -9.79 7.18
N ARG A 29 21.65 -9.64 5.85
CA ARG A 29 20.47 -8.95 5.27
C ARG A 29 19.17 -9.67 5.58
N SER A 30 19.17 -11.01 5.58
CA SER A 30 17.97 -11.79 5.90
C SER A 30 17.57 -11.66 7.39
N LEU A 31 18.56 -11.62 8.29
CA LEU A 31 18.36 -11.40 9.72
C LEU A 31 17.89 -9.97 10.00
N GLU A 32 18.49 -8.97 9.34
CA GLU A 32 18.04 -7.58 9.42
C GLU A 32 16.59 -7.41 8.96
N GLY A 33 16.20 -8.07 7.86
CA GLY A 33 14.81 -8.09 7.40
C GLY A 33 13.87 -8.74 8.40
N CYS A 34 14.28 -9.85 9.03
CA CYS A 34 13.49 -10.54 10.05
C CYS A 34 13.25 -9.67 11.30
N GLU A 35 14.27 -8.93 11.76
CA GLU A 35 14.12 -8.01 12.90
C GLU A 35 13.18 -6.84 12.59
N VAL A 36 13.37 -6.17 11.44
CA VAL A 36 12.51 -5.05 11.03
C VAL A 36 11.06 -5.50 10.92
N ARG A 37 10.82 -6.70 10.37
CA ARG A 37 9.49 -7.31 10.30
C ARG A 37 8.87 -7.48 11.69
N ARG A 38 9.58 -8.19 12.58
CA ARG A 38 9.10 -8.48 13.95
C ARG A 38 8.79 -7.21 14.73
N ILE A 39 9.66 -6.21 14.64
CA ILE A 39 9.46 -4.92 15.31
C ILE A 39 8.26 -4.18 14.72
N SER A 40 8.08 -4.21 13.40
CA SER A 40 6.95 -3.58 12.73
C SER A 40 5.63 -4.23 13.12
N ASP A 41 5.57 -5.57 13.16
CA ASP A 41 4.39 -6.33 13.60
C ASP A 41 4.02 -5.99 15.06
N GLU A 42 5.00 -5.96 15.97
CA GLU A 42 4.77 -5.57 17.37
C GLU A 42 4.30 -4.11 17.47
N ALA A 43 4.91 -3.19 16.71
CA ALA A 43 4.49 -1.78 16.68
C ALA A 43 3.05 -1.62 16.18
N ILE A 44 2.64 -2.36 15.13
CA ILE A 44 1.27 -2.38 14.63
C ILE A 44 0.31 -2.88 15.71
N SER A 45 0.69 -3.90 16.50
CA SER A 45 -0.14 -4.39 17.61
C SER A 45 -0.27 -3.37 18.76
N LEU A 46 0.68 -2.45 18.92
CA LEU A 46 0.66 -1.43 19.97
C LEU A 46 -0.09 -0.14 19.57
N MET A 47 -0.10 0.19 18.27
CA MET A 47 -0.73 1.40 17.73
C MET A 47 -2.20 1.62 18.15
N PRO A 48 -3.07 0.60 18.27
CA PRO A 48 -4.45 0.79 18.74
C PRO A 48 -4.55 1.46 20.12
N HIS A 49 -3.54 1.25 20.97
CA HIS A 49 -3.53 1.70 22.36
C HIS A 49 -2.62 2.92 22.57
N MET A 50 -1.43 2.92 21.96
CA MET A 50 -0.42 3.97 22.14
C MET A 50 -0.48 5.06 21.07
N GLY A 51 -1.23 4.83 19.99
CA GLY A 51 -1.22 5.68 18.80
C GLY A 51 -0.01 5.43 17.91
N VAL A 52 0.07 6.18 16.82
CA VAL A 52 1.15 6.08 15.82
C VAL A 52 2.21 7.12 16.15
N SER A 53 3.35 6.68 16.67
CA SER A 53 4.47 7.55 17.05
C SER A 53 5.79 6.78 17.17
N ASP A 54 6.92 7.49 17.19
CA ASP A 54 8.23 6.90 17.47
C ASP A 54 8.31 6.32 18.89
N ALA A 55 7.51 6.81 19.83
CA ALA A 55 7.41 6.23 21.17
C ALA A 55 6.83 4.81 21.12
N THR A 56 5.80 4.59 20.29
CA THR A 56 5.22 3.27 20.03
C THR A 56 6.25 2.31 19.42
N LEU A 57 7.04 2.80 18.46
CA LEU A 57 8.11 2.01 17.84
C LEU A 57 9.22 1.65 18.84
N ARG A 58 9.64 2.60 19.69
CA ARG A 58 10.64 2.34 20.74
C ARG A 58 10.14 1.31 21.76
N GLU A 59 8.88 1.39 22.14
CA GLU A 59 8.27 0.40 23.02
C GLU A 59 8.22 -0.99 22.38
N ALA A 60 7.92 -1.09 21.08
CA ALA A 60 8.02 -2.34 20.33
C ALA A 60 9.43 -2.93 20.36
N CYS A 61 10.46 -2.11 20.10
CA CYS A 61 11.86 -2.54 20.20
C CYS A 61 12.19 -3.06 21.62
N LYS A 62 11.75 -2.35 22.66
CA LYS A 62 11.99 -2.72 24.06
C LYS A 62 11.32 -4.05 24.44
N ARG A 63 10.07 -4.28 24.02
CA ARG A 63 9.36 -5.54 24.29
C ARG A 63 10.03 -6.76 23.66
N LEU A 64 10.69 -6.57 22.53
CA LEU A 64 11.41 -7.62 21.82
C LEU A 64 12.87 -7.76 22.26
N GLY A 65 13.39 -6.90 23.15
CA GLY A 65 14.81 -6.84 23.52
C GLY A 65 15.72 -6.44 22.36
N LEU A 66 15.21 -5.61 21.45
CA LEU A 66 15.86 -5.16 20.20
C LEU A 66 16.01 -3.63 20.17
N GLU A 67 16.34 -2.99 21.30
CA GLU A 67 16.43 -1.53 21.42
C GLU A 67 17.41 -0.91 20.43
N ASN A 68 18.54 -1.59 20.19
CA ASN A 68 19.56 -1.15 19.24
C ASN A 68 19.06 -1.15 17.79
N SER A 69 18.02 -1.92 17.48
CA SER A 69 17.46 -2.02 16.12
C SER A 69 16.56 -0.84 15.76
N PHE A 70 16.27 0.09 16.69
CA PHE A 70 15.57 1.34 16.38
C PHE A 70 16.29 2.15 15.28
N CYS A 71 17.63 2.12 15.24
CA CYS A 71 18.41 2.83 14.22
C CYS A 71 18.15 2.35 12.79
N LYS A 72 17.58 1.16 12.60
CA LYS A 72 17.21 0.60 11.29
C LYS A 72 15.99 1.31 10.69
N PHE A 73 15.18 1.97 11.51
CA PHE A 73 14.01 2.74 11.11
C PHE A 73 14.37 4.21 10.86
N HIS A 74 15.01 4.48 9.72
CA HIS A 74 15.52 5.80 9.33
C HIS A 74 14.45 6.91 9.34
N LYS A 75 13.19 6.57 9.05
CA LYS A 75 12.03 7.49 9.08
C LYS A 75 11.14 7.28 10.31
N GLY A 76 11.64 6.56 11.31
CA GLY A 76 10.90 6.19 12.52
C GLY A 76 9.63 5.42 12.19
N ILE A 77 8.51 5.81 12.82
CA ILE A 77 7.21 5.16 12.66
C ILE A 77 6.71 5.13 11.20
N HIS A 78 7.18 6.03 10.33
CA HIS A 78 6.80 6.01 8.92
C HIS A 78 7.27 4.75 8.20
N ASN A 79 8.42 4.17 8.58
CA ASN A 79 8.85 2.90 8.01
C ASN A 79 7.92 1.75 8.40
N VAL A 80 7.33 1.79 9.61
CA VAL A 80 6.30 0.82 10.03
C VAL A 80 5.02 0.99 9.20
N LEU A 81 4.63 2.24 8.90
CA LEU A 81 3.48 2.51 8.02
C LEU A 81 3.74 2.09 6.58
N GLU A 82 4.96 2.29 6.06
CA GLU A 82 5.40 1.78 4.76
C GLU A 82 5.27 0.24 4.72
N TYR A 83 5.84 -0.44 5.72
CA TYR A 83 5.73 -1.90 5.89
C TYR A 83 4.27 -2.37 5.96
N PHE A 84 3.41 -1.70 6.74
CA PHE A 84 1.99 -2.05 6.85
C PHE A 84 1.26 -2.03 5.50
N HIS A 85 1.57 -1.06 4.63
CA HIS A 85 0.96 -0.96 3.30
C HIS A 85 1.60 -1.95 2.30
N GLU A 86 2.88 -2.27 2.46
CA GLU A 86 3.56 -3.31 1.67
C GLU A 86 2.98 -4.70 1.97
N GLU A 87 2.81 -5.06 3.24
CA GLU A 87 2.16 -6.32 3.64
C GLU A 87 0.70 -6.38 3.16
N LEU A 88 -0.01 -5.25 3.15
CA LEU A 88 -1.34 -5.15 2.55
C LEU A 88 -1.30 -5.49 1.04
N ILE A 89 -0.37 -4.89 0.29
CA ILE A 89 -0.20 -5.15 -1.15
C ILE A 89 0.12 -6.62 -1.39
N ASP A 90 1.01 -7.21 -0.59
CA ASP A 90 1.37 -8.62 -0.69
C ASP A 90 0.22 -9.54 -0.31
N HIS A 91 -0.58 -9.17 0.69
CA HIS A 91 -1.80 -9.88 1.06
C HIS A 91 -2.82 -9.89 -0.08
N ILE A 92 -3.19 -8.73 -0.62
CA ILE A 92 -4.18 -8.67 -1.71
C ILE A 92 -3.67 -9.35 -2.98
N THR A 93 -2.36 -9.29 -3.26
CA THR A 93 -1.75 -9.98 -4.40
C THR A 93 -1.91 -11.49 -4.28
N ARG A 94 -1.53 -12.06 -3.13
CA ARG A 94 -1.66 -13.50 -2.87
C ARG A 94 -3.11 -13.96 -2.88
N SER A 95 -3.99 -13.20 -2.21
CA SER A 95 -5.43 -13.50 -2.12
C SER A 95 -6.14 -13.40 -3.48
N PHE A 96 -5.68 -12.50 -4.37
CA PHE A 96 -6.26 -12.37 -5.71
C PHE A 96 -5.72 -13.45 -6.68
N GLN A 97 -4.45 -13.81 -6.57
CA GLN A 97 -3.81 -14.83 -7.42
C GLN A 97 -4.28 -16.26 -7.12
N SER A 98 -4.72 -16.55 -5.88
CA SER A 98 -5.28 -17.86 -5.52
C SER A 98 -6.65 -18.12 -6.17
N ARG A 99 -7.26 -17.09 -6.77
CA ARG A 99 -8.59 -17.14 -7.37
C ARG A 99 -8.53 -17.53 -8.86
N SER A 100 -9.56 -18.21 -9.35
CA SER A 100 -9.62 -18.57 -10.78
C SER A 100 -9.80 -17.31 -11.66
N PRO A 101 -9.04 -17.18 -12.77
CA PRO A 101 -9.18 -16.05 -13.70
C PRO A 101 -10.60 -15.84 -14.25
N THR A 102 -11.44 -16.88 -14.22
CA THR A 102 -12.79 -16.88 -14.79
C THR A 102 -13.85 -16.26 -13.87
N GLU A 103 -13.59 -16.14 -12.56
CA GLU A 103 -14.59 -15.68 -11.59
C GLU A 103 -14.95 -14.20 -11.72
N LEU A 104 -14.01 -13.37 -12.18
CA LEU A 104 -14.19 -11.92 -12.31
C LEU A 104 -13.75 -11.47 -13.72
N PRO A 105 -14.60 -11.58 -14.75
CA PRO A 105 -14.19 -11.32 -16.12
C PRO A 105 -13.96 -9.82 -16.39
N ARG A 106 -14.62 -8.91 -15.67
CA ARG A 106 -14.55 -7.46 -15.92
C ARG A 106 -13.54 -6.79 -14.98
N VAL A 107 -12.70 -5.90 -15.51
CA VAL A 107 -11.71 -5.12 -14.74
C VAL A 107 -12.35 -4.37 -13.58
N ARG A 108 -13.55 -3.81 -13.77
CA ARG A 108 -14.30 -3.14 -12.70
C ARG A 108 -14.60 -4.06 -11.53
N ASP A 109 -15.04 -5.28 -11.82
CA ASP A 109 -15.45 -6.24 -10.80
C ASP A 109 -14.20 -6.74 -10.05
N LYS A 110 -13.06 -6.88 -10.76
CA LYS A 110 -11.73 -7.10 -10.16
C LYS A 110 -11.30 -5.99 -9.21
N VAL A 111 -11.43 -4.72 -9.62
CA VAL A 111 -11.09 -3.56 -8.77
C VAL A 111 -11.98 -3.52 -7.53
N GLY A 112 -13.29 -3.76 -7.67
CA GLY A 112 -14.21 -3.83 -6.54
C GLY A 112 -13.79 -4.89 -5.54
N HIS A 113 -13.49 -6.10 -6.01
CA HIS A 113 -13.04 -7.19 -5.15
C HIS A 113 -11.68 -6.92 -4.47
N LEU A 114 -10.72 -6.35 -5.20
CA LEU A 114 -9.43 -5.98 -4.61
C LEU A 114 -9.58 -4.90 -3.52
N LEU A 115 -10.52 -3.96 -3.68
CA LEU A 115 -10.86 -3.01 -2.62
C LEU A 115 -11.51 -3.69 -1.41
N GLU A 116 -12.37 -4.69 -1.60
CA GLU A 116 -12.90 -5.52 -0.50
C GLU A 116 -11.77 -6.19 0.27
N LEU A 117 -10.81 -6.81 -0.42
CA LEU A 117 -9.65 -7.43 0.21
C LEU A 117 -8.83 -6.43 1.02
N CYS A 118 -8.70 -5.18 0.54
CA CYS A 118 -8.05 -4.12 1.31
C CYS A 118 -8.78 -3.82 2.63
N ILE A 119 -10.11 -3.73 2.60
CA ILE A 119 -10.92 -3.49 3.81
C ILE A 119 -10.86 -4.68 4.75
N LEU A 120 -10.99 -5.90 4.23
CA LEU A 120 -10.91 -7.14 5.01
C LEU A 120 -9.55 -7.30 5.69
N TYR A 121 -8.45 -6.97 4.99
CA TYR A 121 -7.13 -6.96 5.60
C TYR A 121 -7.07 -6.03 6.82
N ASN A 122 -7.56 -4.78 6.68
CA ASN A 122 -7.59 -3.84 7.80
C ASN A 122 -8.52 -4.32 8.93
N ALA A 123 -9.64 -4.96 8.59
CA ALA A 123 -10.59 -5.50 9.55
C ALA A 123 -10.06 -6.73 10.31
N SER A 124 -9.11 -7.47 9.72
CA SER A 124 -8.56 -8.72 10.28
C SER A 124 -7.70 -8.54 11.54
N PHE A 125 -7.23 -7.32 11.80
CA PHE A 125 -6.40 -7.03 12.97
C PHE A 125 -7.22 -7.01 14.26
N PRO A 126 -6.65 -7.47 15.40
CA PRO A 126 -7.21 -7.21 16.71
C PRO A 126 -7.38 -5.71 16.93
N ASN A 127 -8.52 -5.28 17.46
CA ASN A 127 -8.84 -3.85 17.64
C ASN A 127 -8.70 -3.02 16.35
N SER A 128 -9.02 -3.61 15.18
CA SER A 128 -8.92 -2.99 13.86
C SER A 128 -9.52 -1.58 13.80
N ARG A 129 -10.65 -1.34 14.46
CA ARG A 129 -11.29 -0.02 14.55
C ARG A 129 -10.35 1.03 15.17
N GLN A 130 -9.73 0.70 16.30
CA GLN A 130 -8.78 1.57 16.99
C GLN A 130 -7.49 1.72 16.19
N LEU A 131 -7.02 0.64 15.55
CA LEU A 131 -5.87 0.69 14.64
C LEU A 131 -6.10 1.70 13.52
N VAL A 132 -7.18 1.54 12.75
CA VAL A 132 -7.55 2.43 11.64
C VAL A 132 -7.77 3.86 12.13
N LYS A 133 -8.45 4.05 13.27
CA LYS A 133 -8.60 5.37 13.90
C LYS A 133 -7.25 6.01 14.21
N SER A 134 -6.28 5.26 14.74
CA SER A 134 -4.96 5.78 15.10
C SER A 134 -4.18 6.22 13.86
N ILE A 135 -4.20 5.40 12.80
CA ILE A 135 -3.56 5.71 11.50
C ILE A 135 -4.20 6.93 10.86
N LEU A 136 -5.53 7.01 10.83
CA LEU A 136 -6.25 8.16 10.27
C LEU A 136 -5.94 9.45 11.03
N ARG A 137 -5.95 9.42 12.37
CA ARG A 137 -5.60 10.58 13.20
C ARG A 137 -4.17 11.06 12.93
N PHE A 138 -3.22 10.15 12.85
CA PHE A 138 -1.84 10.48 12.50
C PHE A 138 -1.72 11.09 11.11
N SER A 139 -2.46 10.56 10.14
CA SER A 139 -2.45 10.98 8.74
C SER A 139 -3.11 12.35 8.49
N LEU A 140 -4.04 12.76 9.36
CA LEU A 140 -4.72 14.06 9.30
C LEU A 140 -3.81 15.22 9.71
N LEU A 141 -2.66 14.96 10.35
CA LEU A 141 -1.68 16.00 10.64
C LEU A 141 -1.08 16.49 9.32
N PRO A 142 -0.99 17.83 9.07
CA PRO A 142 -0.59 18.38 7.77
C PRO A 142 0.76 17.86 7.23
N HIS A 143 1.73 17.60 8.12
CA HIS A 143 3.03 17.07 7.73
C HIS A 143 2.99 15.60 7.28
N ASN A 144 1.98 14.84 7.72
CA ASN A 144 1.81 13.42 7.39
C ASN A 144 0.87 13.18 6.20
N THR A 145 -0.01 14.14 5.89
CA THR A 145 -1.05 13.95 4.87
C THR A 145 -0.47 13.61 3.50
N CYS A 146 0.63 14.24 3.09
CA CYS A 146 1.28 13.94 1.80
C CYS A 146 1.89 12.53 1.77
N VAL A 147 2.50 12.10 2.88
CA VAL A 147 3.09 10.76 3.01
C VAL A 147 1.99 9.71 2.96
N PHE A 148 0.91 9.89 3.72
CA PHE A 148 -0.24 9.00 3.71
C PHE A 148 -0.90 8.92 2.32
N ALA A 149 -1.09 10.06 1.65
CA ALA A 149 -1.62 10.08 0.29
C ALA A 149 -0.72 9.31 -0.70
N SER A 150 0.60 9.40 -0.55
CA SER A 150 1.55 8.61 -1.34
C SER A 150 1.41 7.10 -1.08
N LEU A 151 1.27 6.68 0.19
CA LEU A 151 1.04 5.28 0.56
C LEU A 151 -0.27 4.75 -0.02
N VAL A 152 -1.38 5.49 0.14
CA VAL A 152 -2.67 5.12 -0.46
C VAL A 152 -2.55 5.03 -1.97
N PHE A 153 -1.87 5.98 -2.63
CA PHE A 153 -1.68 5.93 -4.07
C PHE A 153 -0.93 4.67 -4.50
N LYS A 154 0.12 4.24 -3.77
CA LYS A 154 0.85 2.99 -4.03
C LYS A 154 -0.06 1.77 -3.94
N VAL A 155 -0.92 1.69 -2.91
CA VAL A 155 -1.89 0.59 -2.78
C VAL A 155 -2.88 0.59 -3.95
N MET A 156 -3.45 1.76 -4.29
CA MET A 156 -4.40 1.86 -5.40
C MET A 156 -3.75 1.52 -6.74
N ASP A 157 -2.49 1.89 -6.93
CA ASP A 157 -1.72 1.53 -8.10
C ASP A 157 -1.52 0.01 -8.21
N ALA A 158 -1.20 -0.68 -7.10
CA ALA A 158 -1.16 -2.13 -7.06
C ALA A 158 -2.52 -2.77 -7.37
N VAL A 159 -3.61 -2.27 -6.77
CA VAL A 159 -4.99 -2.71 -7.07
C VAL A 159 -5.31 -2.63 -8.56
N TRP A 160 -5.04 -1.48 -9.20
CA TRP A 160 -5.31 -1.30 -10.62
C TRP A 160 -4.42 -2.19 -11.50
N ARG A 161 -3.15 -2.39 -11.13
CA ARG A 161 -2.25 -3.30 -11.85
C ARG A 161 -2.71 -4.76 -11.76
N LEU A 162 -3.08 -5.24 -10.57
CA LEU A 162 -3.63 -6.58 -10.35
C LEU A 162 -4.93 -6.80 -11.14
N ALA A 163 -5.76 -5.77 -11.25
CA ALA A 163 -6.98 -5.82 -12.08
C ALA A 163 -6.71 -5.87 -13.59
N GLY A 164 -5.47 -5.64 -14.04
CA GLY A 164 -5.05 -5.66 -15.44
C GLY A 164 -5.14 -4.31 -16.17
N ASP A 165 -5.12 -3.19 -15.46
CA ASP A 165 -5.11 -1.85 -16.09
C ASP A 165 -3.76 -1.52 -16.71
N SER A 166 -3.76 -1.22 -18.01
CA SER A 166 -2.59 -0.79 -18.79
C SER A 166 -2.62 0.70 -19.16
N SER A 167 -3.40 1.51 -18.42
CA SER A 167 -3.53 2.94 -18.71
C SER A 167 -2.25 3.69 -18.39
N THR A 168 -1.77 4.57 -19.28
CA THR A 168 -0.54 5.37 -19.09
C THR A 168 -0.77 6.90 -19.12
N ASN A 169 -1.98 7.34 -19.48
CA ASN A 169 -2.33 8.75 -19.69
C ASN A 169 -3.02 9.36 -18.46
N PHE A 170 -3.67 10.53 -18.58
CA PHE A 170 -4.44 11.16 -17.49
C PHE A 170 -5.45 10.23 -16.79
N SER A 171 -5.95 9.23 -17.50
CA SER A 171 -6.79 8.15 -16.93
C SER A 171 -6.08 7.36 -15.83
N TYR A 172 -4.76 7.18 -15.89
CA TYR A 172 -3.94 6.50 -14.89
C TYR A 172 -4.12 7.13 -13.50
N TYR A 173 -3.89 8.44 -13.42
CA TYR A 173 -3.99 9.20 -12.16
C TYR A 173 -5.43 9.29 -11.69
N THR A 174 -6.37 9.61 -12.59
CA THR A 174 -7.78 9.81 -12.22
C THR A 174 -8.39 8.54 -11.61
N LYS A 175 -8.11 7.38 -12.21
CA LYS A 175 -8.57 6.06 -11.74
C LYS A 175 -8.08 5.75 -10.32
N ARG A 176 -6.77 5.97 -10.07
CA ARG A 176 -6.13 5.69 -8.77
C ARG A 176 -6.61 6.64 -7.68
N TRP A 177 -6.73 7.92 -7.98
CA TRP A 177 -7.29 8.90 -7.03
C TRP A 177 -8.75 8.60 -6.69
N THR A 178 -9.55 8.22 -7.68
CA THR A 178 -10.96 7.89 -7.45
C THR A 178 -11.07 6.62 -6.59
N ALA A 179 -10.31 5.57 -6.89
CA ALA A 179 -10.25 4.37 -6.05
C ALA A 179 -9.76 4.70 -4.63
N GLY A 180 -8.73 5.54 -4.50
CA GLY A 180 -8.21 6.00 -3.21
C GLY A 180 -9.25 6.74 -2.38
N SER A 181 -10.11 7.56 -3.01
CA SER A 181 -11.20 8.24 -2.32
C SER A 181 -12.25 7.27 -1.75
N VAL A 182 -12.58 6.21 -2.50
CA VAL A 182 -13.46 5.13 -2.04
C VAL A 182 -12.81 4.38 -0.88
N TYR A 183 -11.53 4.02 -1.01
CA TYR A 183 -10.79 3.33 0.05
C TYR A 183 -10.71 4.15 1.34
N ILE A 184 -10.26 5.42 1.28
CA ILE A 184 -10.14 6.29 2.46
C ILE A 184 -11.49 6.51 3.13
N SER A 185 -12.56 6.78 2.37
CA SER A 185 -13.90 6.95 2.95
C SER A 185 -14.42 5.66 3.59
N SER A 186 -14.06 4.50 3.04
CA SER A 186 -14.38 3.20 3.63
C SER A 186 -13.58 2.92 4.90
N LEU A 187 -12.29 3.32 4.98
CA LEU A 187 -11.51 3.25 6.22
C LEU A 187 -12.09 4.15 7.33
N ILE A 188 -12.58 5.35 6.97
CA ILE A 188 -13.27 6.24 7.92
C ILE A 188 -14.55 5.60 8.45
N HIS A 189 -15.27 4.84 7.62
CA HIS A 189 -16.43 4.08 8.04
C HIS A 189 -16.04 2.90 8.93
N LEU A 190 -15.02 2.13 8.55
CA LEU A 190 -14.46 1.00 9.29
C LEU A 190 -14.02 1.38 10.71
N ALA A 191 -13.48 2.58 10.87
CA ALA A 191 -13.13 3.13 12.18
C ALA A 191 -14.31 3.17 13.17
N GLN A 192 -15.56 3.22 12.67
CA GLN A 192 -16.77 3.32 13.47
C GLN A 192 -17.59 2.02 13.48
N ASP A 193 -17.43 1.18 12.46
CA ASP A 193 -18.15 -0.07 12.24
C ASP A 193 -18.03 -1.07 13.40
N THR A 194 -19.14 -1.60 13.89
CA THR A 194 -19.21 -2.66 14.94
C THR A 194 -19.77 -3.98 14.43
N SER A 195 -20.06 -4.08 13.13
CA SER A 195 -20.59 -5.27 12.50
C SER A 195 -19.55 -6.39 12.39
N GLU A 196 -20.05 -7.62 12.32
CA GLU A 196 -19.21 -8.80 12.05
C GLU A 196 -18.62 -8.71 10.63
N ASP A 197 -17.35 -9.10 10.51
CA ASP A 197 -16.56 -9.11 9.26
C ASP A 197 -16.60 -7.79 8.46
N ALA A 198 -16.79 -6.66 9.14
CA ALA A 198 -16.92 -5.33 8.53
C ALA A 198 -18.03 -5.24 7.45
N SER A 199 -19.11 -6.02 7.61
CA SER A 199 -20.20 -6.12 6.65
C SER A 199 -20.90 -4.77 6.35
N GLU A 200 -21.05 -3.88 7.34
CA GLU A 200 -21.58 -2.53 7.13
C GLU A 200 -20.62 -1.67 6.28
N THR A 201 -19.31 -1.74 6.55
CA THR A 201 -18.28 -1.07 5.75
C THR A 201 -18.24 -1.57 4.32
N LEU A 202 -18.29 -2.88 4.10
CA LEU A 202 -18.31 -3.45 2.74
C LEU A 202 -19.55 -2.97 1.97
N SER A 203 -20.72 -2.98 2.62
CA SER A 203 -21.95 -2.45 2.04
C SER A 203 -21.84 -0.96 1.71
N PHE A 204 -21.21 -0.16 2.59
CA PHE A 204 -20.95 1.26 2.33
C PHE A 204 -20.02 1.44 1.12
N MET A 205 -18.93 0.69 1.06
CA MET A 205 -17.96 0.74 -0.02
C MET A 205 -18.60 0.38 -1.36
N HIS A 206 -19.42 -0.67 -1.44
CA HIS A 206 -20.17 -1.01 -2.66
C HIS A 206 -21.06 0.13 -3.14
N ARG A 207 -21.79 0.80 -2.23
CA ARG A 207 -22.58 1.99 -2.58
C ARG A 207 -21.72 3.14 -3.12
N ARG A 208 -20.49 3.32 -2.62
CA ARG A 208 -19.54 4.31 -3.14
C ARG A 208 -19.00 3.96 -4.51
N ILE A 209 -18.71 2.68 -4.77
CA ILE A 209 -18.32 2.19 -6.10
C ILE A 209 -19.44 2.47 -7.12
N GLU A 210 -20.69 2.15 -6.78
CA GLU A 210 -21.84 2.45 -7.64
C GLU A 210 -22.02 3.96 -7.89
N SER A 211 -21.78 4.79 -6.86
CA SER A 211 -21.82 6.25 -7.00
C SER A 211 -20.76 6.74 -8.01
N VAL A 212 -19.54 6.21 -7.96
CA VAL A 212 -18.47 6.53 -8.92
C VAL A 212 -18.85 6.12 -10.34
N ILE A 213 -19.43 4.94 -10.51
CA ILE A 213 -19.87 4.43 -11.83
C ILE A 213 -20.97 5.34 -12.39
N ALA A 214 -21.94 5.75 -11.56
CA ALA A 214 -22.99 6.68 -11.96
C ALA A 214 -22.43 8.03 -12.40
N LEU A 215 -21.46 8.60 -11.65
CA LEU A 215 -20.79 9.84 -12.02
C LEU A 215 -20.04 9.73 -13.35
N GLN A 216 -19.36 8.60 -13.61
CA GLN A 216 -18.70 8.36 -14.90
C GLN A 216 -19.70 8.30 -16.06
N LYS A 217 -20.85 7.64 -15.87
CA LYS A 217 -21.94 7.60 -16.86
C LYS A 217 -22.49 9.00 -17.13
N LEU A 218 -22.78 9.79 -16.09
CA LEU A 218 -23.27 11.16 -16.22
C LEU A 218 -22.28 12.05 -16.98
N LYS A 219 -20.98 11.97 -16.64
CA LYS A 219 -19.92 12.69 -17.35
C LYS A 219 -19.87 12.34 -18.83
N ASN A 220 -19.99 11.06 -19.17
CA ASN A 220 -20.01 10.61 -20.56
C ASN A 220 -21.26 11.07 -21.31
N SER A 221 -22.44 10.99 -20.68
CA SER A 221 -23.69 11.51 -21.25
C SER A 221 -23.60 13.02 -21.51
N ALA A 222 -23.10 13.80 -20.56
CA ALA A 222 -22.91 15.24 -20.73
C ALA A 222 -21.94 15.56 -21.87
N LYS A 223 -20.80 14.84 -21.96
CA LYS A 223 -19.85 14.97 -23.08
C LYS A 223 -20.49 14.66 -24.43
N ASN A 224 -21.38 13.68 -24.49
CA ASN A 224 -22.09 13.29 -25.70
C ASN A 224 -23.23 14.26 -26.08
N MET A 225 -23.73 15.05 -25.12
CA MET A 225 -24.71 16.12 -25.36
C MET A 225 -24.06 17.45 -25.78
N LEU A 226 -22.80 17.69 -25.37
CA LEU A 226 -22.02 18.87 -25.73
C LEU A 226 -21.68 19.09 -27.23
N PRO A 227 -21.76 18.12 -28.19
CA PRO A 227 -21.47 18.38 -29.59
C PRO A 227 -22.58 19.10 -30.38
N LYS A 228 -23.70 19.52 -29.74
CA LYS A 228 -24.76 20.28 -30.43
C LYS A 228 -24.77 21.77 -30.13
N VAL A 229 -24.08 22.25 -29.09
CA VAL A 229 -24.15 23.67 -28.68
C VAL A 229 -22.92 24.48 -29.14
N PHE A 230 -21.76 23.84 -29.31
CA PHE A 230 -20.51 24.54 -29.67
C PHE A 230 -20.24 24.68 -31.18
N ARG A 231 -21.18 24.30 -32.06
CA ARG A 231 -21.08 24.60 -33.52
C ARG A 231 -21.54 26.02 -33.91
N VAL A 232 -21.88 26.87 -32.93
CA VAL A 232 -22.37 28.24 -33.18
C VAL A 232 -21.24 29.29 -33.11
N PHE A 233 -20.05 28.93 -32.63
CA PHE A 233 -18.90 29.84 -32.56
C PHE A 233 -17.72 29.33 -33.39
N ASP A 234 -17.93 29.19 -34.70
CA ASP A 234 -16.84 29.17 -35.67
C ASP A 234 -16.65 30.62 -36.17
N VAL A 235 -16.04 31.46 -35.32
CA VAL A 235 -15.62 32.80 -35.73
C VAL A 235 -14.26 32.64 -36.41
N ARG A 236 -14.30 32.65 -37.74
CA ARG A 236 -13.13 32.83 -38.60
C ARG A 236 -12.50 34.17 -38.26
N LEU A 237 -11.34 34.15 -37.61
CA LEU A 237 -10.44 35.30 -37.55
C LEU A 237 -9.54 35.20 -38.77
N ASP A 238 -9.84 36.04 -39.76
CA ASP A 238 -8.93 36.38 -40.86
C ASP A 238 -7.76 37.25 -40.34
#